data_AF-A0A1Y3YNJ9-F1
#
_entry.id   AF-A0A1Y3YNJ9-F1
#
_cell.length_a   1.000
_cell.length_b   1.000
_cell.length_c   1.000
_cell.angle_alpha   90.00
_cell.angle_beta   90.00
_cell.angle_gamma   90.00
#
_symmetry.space_group_name_H-M   'P 1'
#
loop_
_entity.id
_entity.type
_entity.pdbx_description
1 polymer ?
#
loop_
_entity_poly.entity_id
_entity_poly.type
_entity_poly.pdbx_seq_one_letter_code
_entity_poly.pdbx_strand_id
1 'polypeptide(L)' 'MSEIHVREGESLENALKRFKRSCAKSGVLAEVRKREFYDSPSVKRRKKSEAARKNRKKYY' A
#
# COMPACT_ATOMS: atom_id res chain seq x y z
N MET A 1 1.84 -12.52 0.32
CA MET A 1 2.95 -12.06 -0.57
C MET A 1 2.38 -11.87 -1.95
N SER A 2 2.80 -10.84 -2.68
CA SER A 2 2.36 -10.59 -4.05
C SER A 2 3.25 -11.35 -5.03
N GLU A 3 2.80 -12.50 -5.50
CA GLU A 3 3.47 -13.26 -6.56
C GLU A 3 2.92 -12.84 -7.92
N ILE A 4 3.79 -12.70 -8.93
CA ILE A 4 3.41 -12.39 -10.31
C ILE A 4 4.06 -13.37 -11.24
N HIS A 5 3.21 -14.06 -12.02
CA HIS A 5 3.64 -14.93 -13.09
C HIS A 5 3.86 -14.10 -14.36
N VAL A 6 5.05 -14.22 -14.95
CA VAL A 6 5.40 -13.57 -16.22
C VAL A 6 4.77 -14.39 -17.35
N ARG A 7 4.07 -13.73 -18.28
CA ARG A 7 3.48 -14.41 -19.44
C ARG A 7 4.50 -14.51 -20.58
N GLU A 8 4.38 -15.53 -21.43
CA GLU A 8 5.20 -15.64 -22.64
C GLU A 8 4.97 -14.42 -23.56
N GLY A 9 6.05 -13.73 -23.92
CA GLY A 9 6.02 -12.48 -24.71
C GLY A 9 5.93 -11.18 -23.89
N GLU A 10 5.92 -11.23 -22.57
CA GLU A 10 5.92 -10.03 -21.73
C GLU A 10 7.35 -9.48 -21.51
N SER A 11 7.56 -8.18 -21.76
CA SER A 11 8.82 -7.51 -21.38
C SER A 11 8.98 -7.48 -19.86
N LEU A 12 10.22 -7.67 -19.39
CA LEU A 12 10.58 -7.64 -17.96
C LEU A 12 10.08 -6.37 -17.25
N GLU A 13 10.12 -5.22 -17.93
CA GLU A 13 9.66 -3.95 -17.36
C GLU A 13 8.16 -3.94 -17.06
N ASN A 14 7.35 -4.58 -17.91
CA ASN A 14 5.90 -4.66 -17.71
C ASN A 14 5.57 -5.56 -16.52
N ALA A 15 6.25 -6.70 -16.39
CA ALA A 15 6.10 -7.57 -15.23
C ALA A 15 6.48 -6.83 -13.93
N LEU A 16 7.59 -6.08 -13.93
CA LEU A 16 8.06 -5.29 -12.79
C LEU A 16 7.05 -4.19 -12.41
N LYS A 17 6.44 -3.53 -13.40
CA LYS A 17 5.41 -2.51 -13.18
C LYS A 17 4.16 -3.09 -12.53
N ARG A 18 3.71 -4.27 -12.96
CA ARG A 18 2.60 -4.98 -12.29
C ARG A 18 2.98 -5.36 -10.86
N PHE A 19 4.21 -5.81 -10.64
CA PHE A 19 4.69 -6.21 -9.32
C PHE A 19 4.67 -5.04 -8.34
N LYS A 20 5.23 -3.90 -8.76
CA LYS A 20 5.17 -2.65 -7.97
C LYS A 20 3.74 -2.23 -7.64
N ARG A 21 2.80 -2.34 -8.59
CA ARG A 21 1.37 -2.06 -8.34
C ARG A 21 0.74 -3.05 -7.37
N SER A 22 1.05 -4.34 -7.48
CA SER A 22 0.54 -5.38 -6.58
C SER A 22 1.08 -5.18 -5.16
N CYS A 23 2.36 -4.87 -5.00
CA CYS A 23 2.97 -4.51 -3.72
C CYS A 23 2.30 -3.27 -3.11
N ALA A 24 2.08 -2.22 -3.91
CA ALA A 24 1.39 -1.02 -3.45
C ALA A 24 -0.06 -1.30 -3.01
N LYS A 25 -0.80 -2.11 -3.78
CA LYS A 25 -2.18 -2.51 -3.44
C LYS A 25 -2.23 -3.37 -2.18
N SER A 26 -1.26 -4.26 -1.99
CA SER A 26 -1.18 -5.12 -0.80
C SER A 26 -0.92 -4.33 0.49
N GLY A 27 -0.43 -3.08 0.39
CA GLY A 27 -0.22 -2.23 1.55
C GLY A 27 0.94 -2.66 2.47
N VAL A 28 1.70 -3.69 2.09
CA VAL A 28 2.79 -4.27 2.91
C VAL A 28 3.78 -3.21 3.37
N LEU A 29 4.21 -2.31 2.47
CA LEU A 29 5.13 -1.22 2.80
C LEU A 29 4.54 -0.21 3.79
N ALA A 30 3.24 0.08 3.68
CA ALA A 30 2.56 1.00 4.58
C ALA A 30 2.37 0.38 5.98
N GLU A 31 2.17 -0.93 6.04
CA GLU A 31 2.08 -1.67 7.28
C GLU A 31 3.43 -1.76 8.02
N VAL A 32 4.51 -2.08 7.30
CA VAL A 32 5.87 -2.09 7.87
C VAL A 32 6.17 -0.74 8.51
N ARG A 33 5.94 0.37 7.78
CA ARG A 33 6.16 1.73 8.31
C ARG A 33 5.30 2.06 9.53
N LYS A 34 4.08 1.53 9.61
CA LYS A 34 3.20 1.72 10.76
C LYS A 34 3.65 0.90 11.99
N ARG A 35 4.37 -0.19 11.78
CA ARG A 35 4.87 -1.10 12.81
C ARG A 35 6.31 -0.79 13.24
N GLU A 36 7.01 0.13 12.56
CA GLU A 36 8.38 0.57 12.91
C GLU A 36 8.49 1.03 14.38
N PHE A 37 7.45 1.63 14.92
CA PHE A 37 7.39 2.07 16.31
C PHE A 37 6.01 1.82 16.93
N TYR A 38 5.98 1.70 18.25
CA TYR A 38 4.73 1.57 18.97
C TYR A 38 3.96 2.90 18.99
N ASP A 39 2.76 2.89 18.41
CA ASP A 39 1.76 3.93 18.60
C ASP A 39 0.71 3.46 19.63
N SER A 40 0.33 4.35 20.55
CA SER A 40 -0.77 4.11 21.47
C SER A 40 -2.11 3.92 20.72
N PRO A 41 -3.08 3.17 21.30
CA PRO A 41 -4.36 2.89 20.63
C PRO A 41 -5.12 4.16 20.21
N SER A 42 -5.06 5.21 21.02
CA SER A 42 -5.68 6.51 20.72
C SER A 42 -5.05 7.17 19.49
N VAL A 43 -3.72 7.18 19.41
CA VAL A 43 -2.99 7.73 18.24
C VAL A 43 -3.32 6.93 16.98
N LYS A 44 -3.40 5.60 17.06
CA LYS A 44 -3.81 4.75 15.94
C LYS A 44 -5.23 5.08 15.43
N ARG A 45 -6.19 5.32 16.33
CA ARG A 45 -7.56 5.72 15.97
C ARG A 45 -7.60 7.10 15.32
N ARG A 46 -6.87 8.08 15.85
CA ARG A 46 -6.76 9.43 15.28
C ARG A 46 -6.14 9.42 13.88
N LYS A 47 -5.00 8.76 13.70
CA LYS A 47 -4.35 8.62 12.38
C LYS A 47 -5.28 7.97 11.34
N LYS A 48 -6.10 6.99 11.76
CA LYS A 48 -7.08 6.32 10.87
C LYS A 48 -8.20 7.28 10.44
N SER A 49 -8.75 8.08 11.35
CA SER A 49 -9.83 9.03 11.03
C SER A 49 -9.34 10.18 10.14
N GLU A 50 -8.13 10.68 10.39
CA GLU A 50 -7.47 11.69 9.56
C GLU A 50 -7.22 11.19 8.13
N ALA A 51 -6.69 9.97 7.99
CA ALA A 51 -6.49 9.35 6.67
C ALA A 51 -7.81 9.20 5.90
N ALA A 52 -8.89 8.77 6.57
CA ALA A 52 -10.21 8.67 5.96
C ALA A 52 -10.75 10.04 5.51
N ARG A 53 -10.56 11.09 6.34
CA ARG A 53 -10.96 12.46 5.98
C ARG A 53 -10.19 12.99 4.78
N LYS A 54 -8.87 12.75 4.72
CA LYS A 54 -8.02 13.16 3.60
C LYS A 54 -8.43 12.46 2.29
N ASN A 55 -8.77 11.18 2.36
CA ASN A 55 -9.25 10.44 1.18
C ASN A 55 -10.58 10.98 0.66
N ARG A 56 -11.53 11.34 1.54
CA ARG A 56 -12.81 11.95 1.14
C ARG A 56 -12.65 13.29 0.44
N LYS A 57 -11.74 14.14 0.92
CA LYS A 57 -11.44 15.45 0.31
C LYS A 57 -10.79 15.38 -1.07
N LYS A 58 -10.30 14.20 -1.48
CA LYS A 58 -9.59 14.04 -2.77
C LYS A 58 -10.55 13.87 -3.95
N TYR A 59 -11.84 13.68 -3.69
CA TYR A 59 -12.90 13.48 -4.68
C TYR A 59 -13.79 14.73 -4.86
N TYR A 60 -13.46 15.82 -4.17
CA TYR A 60 -14.13 17.13 -4.29
C TYR A 60 -13.15 18.15 -4.87
#